data_AF-W0J6N2-F1
#
_entry.id   AF-W0J6N2-F1
#
_cell.length_a   1.000
_cell.length_b   1.000
_cell.length_c   1.000
_cell.angle_alpha   90.00
_cell.angle_beta   90.00
_cell.angle_gamma   90.00
#
_symmetry.space_group_name_H-M   'P 1'
#
loop_
_entity.id
_entity.type
_entity.pdbx_description
1 polymer ?
#
loop_
_entity_poly.entity_id
_entity_poly.type
_entity_poly.pdbx_seq_one_letter_code
_entity_poly.pdbx_strand_id
1 'polypeptide(L)'
;MSASPDSNKSHVSKDEKDDEKFMPKWVIVVLGIVIFVLWIGIPWLVSCGTTLPPNAGERGDAFGSVNALFTGLAFAGLIVTILIQGNELKLQREEIRMQREETARSNKLFKLQKEEMTRTANAQDEISKTQKETAEFMRQQVDSQRLTAEIQAFIQAKEVRQDRLRGLRKKESEEMPRLHQAEDGIRMHAASVKAGHYNEQSAKQAEIYHRTVVEVRKILEPILAEIEKEETTIKLMNSRLVKIADEFGSLHLVTRLREAPQKPSHQEPSTD
;
A
#
# COMPACT_ATOMS: atom_id res chain seq x y z
N MET A 1 -26.11 -6.76 11.35
CA MET A 1 -27.44 -7.06 10.76
C MET A 1 -27.22 -7.15 9.26
N SER A 2 -27.34 -8.26 8.54
CA SER A 2 -28.14 -9.47 8.66
C SER A 2 -27.32 -10.62 8.03
N ALA A 3 -27.01 -11.65 8.82
CA ALA A 3 -26.51 -12.92 8.31
C ALA A 3 -27.71 -13.85 8.16
N SER A 4 -28.02 -14.30 6.95
CA SER A 4 -28.96 -15.40 6.72
C SER A 4 -28.17 -16.71 6.61
N PRO A 5 -28.39 -17.68 7.51
CA PRO A 5 -27.89 -19.03 7.35
C PRO A 5 -28.99 -19.87 6.70
N ASP A 6 -28.93 -20.07 5.39
CA ASP A 6 -29.84 -20.98 4.70
C ASP A 6 -29.16 -21.70 3.54
N SER A 7 -28.66 -22.90 3.83
CA SER A 7 -28.74 -24.07 2.93
C SER A 7 -28.21 -25.31 3.66
N ASN A 8 -28.81 -25.59 4.81
CA ASN A 8 -28.86 -26.95 5.35
C ASN A 8 -30.09 -27.63 4.77
N LYS A 9 -29.93 -28.44 3.71
CA LYS A 9 -30.69 -29.68 3.46
C LYS A 9 -30.31 -30.34 2.13
N SER A 10 -30.38 -31.67 2.17
CA SER A 10 -30.38 -32.65 1.09
C SER A 10 -29.09 -32.84 0.28
N HIS A 11 -28.21 -33.71 0.76
CA HIS A 11 -27.99 -35.04 0.16
C HIS A 11 -26.85 -35.74 0.92
N VAL A 12 -27.12 -36.15 2.16
CA VAL A 12 -26.40 -37.28 2.75
C VAL A 12 -27.28 -38.48 2.43
N SER A 13 -27.06 -39.06 1.26
CA SER A 13 -27.63 -40.34 0.87
C SER A 13 -27.14 -41.39 1.85
N LYS A 14 -28.09 -41.78 2.68
CA LYS A 14 -28.36 -43.02 3.41
C LYS A 14 -27.73 -44.36 2.96
N ASP A 15 -26.59 -44.37 2.29
CA ASP A 15 -25.95 -45.58 1.74
C ASP A 15 -24.67 -45.96 2.48
N GLU A 16 -24.40 -45.36 3.66
CA GLU A 16 -23.30 -45.76 4.55
C GLU A 16 -23.70 -46.95 5.45
N LYS A 17 -24.35 -47.94 4.86
CA LYS A 17 -24.55 -49.28 5.42
C LYS A 17 -24.74 -50.17 4.21
N ASP A 18 -23.71 -50.95 3.86
CA ASP A 18 -23.83 -52.33 3.36
C ASP A 18 -22.60 -52.85 2.59
N ASP A 19 -21.44 -52.18 2.57
CA ASP A 19 -20.37 -52.58 1.62
C ASP A 19 -19.06 -53.10 2.24
N GLU A 20 -19.07 -53.61 3.47
CA GLU A 20 -17.96 -54.42 3.99
C GLU A 20 -18.40 -55.85 4.30
N LYS A 21 -18.62 -56.63 3.24
CA LYS A 21 -18.55 -58.09 3.33
C LYS A 21 -17.61 -58.64 2.27
N PHE A 22 -16.37 -58.14 2.29
CA PHE A 22 -15.24 -58.86 1.71
C PHE A 22 -15.29 -60.29 2.25
N MET A 23 -15.40 -61.25 1.33
CA MET A 23 -15.54 -62.69 1.59
C MET A 23 -14.94 -63.05 2.94
N PRO A 24 -15.78 -63.36 3.94
CA PRO A 24 -15.26 -63.47 5.28
C PRO A 24 -14.26 -64.62 5.27
N LYS A 25 -13.05 -64.41 5.80
CA LYS A 25 -11.88 -65.29 5.60
C LYS A 25 -12.15 -66.77 5.89
N TRP A 26 -13.19 -67.05 6.69
CA TRP A 26 -13.71 -68.38 6.93
C TRP A 26 -14.24 -69.10 5.68
N VAL A 27 -14.73 -68.42 4.64
CA VAL A 27 -15.20 -69.02 3.39
C VAL A 27 -14.03 -69.69 2.64
N ILE A 28 -12.86 -69.06 2.63
CA ILE A 28 -11.63 -69.62 2.03
C ILE A 28 -11.17 -70.84 2.84
N VAL A 29 -11.24 -70.75 4.18
CA VAL A 29 -10.89 -71.86 5.08
C VAL A 29 -11.85 -73.04 4.91
N VAL A 30 -13.16 -72.79 4.82
CA VAL A 30 -14.18 -73.83 4.59
C VAL A 30 -14.00 -74.47 3.23
N LEU A 31 -13.75 -73.69 2.17
CA LEU A 31 -13.50 -74.22 0.83
C LEU A 31 -12.22 -75.09 0.82
N GLY A 32 -11.16 -74.66 1.51
CA GLY A 32 -9.93 -75.44 1.67
C GLY A 32 -10.14 -76.76 2.43
N ILE A 33 -10.95 -76.74 3.50
CA ILE A 33 -11.33 -77.94 4.25
C ILE A 33 -12.16 -78.89 3.39
N VAL A 34 -13.12 -78.38 2.61
CA VAL A 34 -13.94 -79.20 1.70
C VAL A 34 -13.05 -79.87 0.64
N ILE A 35 -12.11 -79.15 0.04
CA ILE A 35 -11.16 -79.72 -0.91
C ILE A 35 -10.30 -80.79 -0.23
N PHE A 36 -9.77 -80.53 0.97
CA PHE A 36 -8.95 -81.48 1.72
C PHE A 36 -9.71 -82.76 2.11
N VAL A 37 -10.98 -82.62 2.56
CA VAL A 37 -11.87 -83.75 2.89
C VAL A 37 -12.23 -84.54 1.64
N LEU A 38 -12.46 -83.90 0.49
CA LEU A 38 -12.70 -84.62 -0.76
C LEU A 38 -11.44 -85.34 -1.27
N TRP A 39 -10.25 -84.73 -1.09
CA TRP A 39 -8.98 -85.28 -1.54
C TRP A 39 -8.52 -86.49 -0.71
N ILE A 40 -8.81 -86.52 0.60
CA ILE A 40 -8.48 -87.64 1.49
C ILE A 40 -9.64 -88.62 1.62
N GLY A 41 -10.87 -88.11 1.73
CA GLY A 41 -12.07 -88.88 2.00
C GLY A 41 -12.45 -89.82 0.85
N ILE A 42 -12.26 -89.42 -0.42
CA ILE A 42 -12.59 -90.29 -1.55
C ILE A 42 -11.60 -91.47 -1.65
N PRO A 43 -10.27 -91.31 -1.61
CA PRO A 43 -9.33 -92.44 -1.57
C PRO A 43 -9.50 -93.33 -0.32
N TRP A 44 -9.79 -92.73 0.83
CA TRP A 44 -9.99 -93.47 2.08
C TRP A 44 -11.28 -94.29 2.08
N LEU A 45 -12.39 -93.72 1.60
CA LEU A 45 -13.67 -94.43 1.41
C LEU A 45 -13.52 -95.59 0.41
N VAL A 46 -12.79 -95.36 -0.69
CA VAL A 46 -12.42 -96.37 -1.69
C VAL A 46 -11.54 -97.48 -1.10
N SER A 47 -10.77 -97.20 -0.04
CA SER A 47 -9.90 -98.20 0.63
C SER A 47 -10.58 -98.98 1.77
N CYS A 48 -11.66 -98.46 2.35
CA CYS A 48 -12.25 -98.98 3.59
C CYS A 48 -13.51 -99.83 3.38
N GLY A 49 -14.18 -99.77 2.22
CA GLY A 49 -15.37 -100.57 1.97
C GLY A 49 -15.75 -100.69 0.50
N THR A 50 -16.00 -101.93 0.08
CA THR A 50 -16.55 -102.41 -1.20
C THR A 50 -15.56 -102.69 -2.34
N THR A 51 -15.81 -103.83 -2.99
CA THR A 51 -15.22 -104.29 -4.24
C THR A 51 -15.35 -103.21 -5.31
N LEU A 52 -14.25 -102.51 -5.59
CA LEU A 52 -14.18 -101.70 -6.80
C LEU A 52 -14.38 -102.63 -8.01
N PRO A 53 -15.30 -102.33 -8.94
CA PRO A 53 -15.32 -103.04 -10.21
C PRO A 53 -13.92 -102.91 -10.83
N PRO A 54 -13.32 -103.99 -11.36
CA PRO A 54 -11.93 -103.98 -11.83
C PRO A 54 -11.69 -102.90 -12.90
N ASN A 55 -12.75 -102.53 -13.63
CA ASN A 55 -12.76 -101.55 -14.70
C ASN A 55 -12.51 -100.13 -14.17
N ALA A 56 -11.45 -99.51 -14.67
CA ALA A 56 -11.06 -98.13 -14.32
C ALA A 56 -12.13 -97.08 -14.68
N GLY A 57 -13.05 -97.38 -15.60
CA GLY A 57 -14.10 -96.49 -16.05
C GLY A 57 -15.14 -96.14 -14.97
N GLU A 58 -15.69 -97.13 -14.28
CA GLU A 58 -16.71 -96.91 -13.23
C GLU A 58 -16.15 -96.22 -11.99
N ARG A 59 -14.85 -96.43 -11.70
CA ARG A 59 -14.14 -95.64 -10.68
C ARG A 59 -14.05 -94.17 -11.09
N GLY A 60 -13.78 -93.90 -12.37
CA GLY A 60 -13.69 -92.55 -12.94
C GLY A 60 -15.00 -91.78 -12.93
N ASP A 61 -16.14 -92.45 -13.12
CA ASP A 61 -17.47 -91.80 -13.15
C ASP A 61 -17.84 -91.13 -11.81
N ALA A 62 -17.50 -91.75 -10.68
CA ALA A 62 -17.72 -91.15 -9.36
C ALA A 62 -16.88 -89.86 -9.18
N PHE A 63 -15.63 -89.85 -9.64
CA PHE A 63 -14.78 -88.66 -9.64
C PHE A 63 -15.25 -87.58 -10.65
N GLY A 64 -15.87 -88.00 -11.76
CA GLY A 64 -16.45 -87.10 -12.77
C GLY A 64 -17.55 -86.21 -12.20
N SER A 65 -18.44 -86.76 -11.37
CA SER A 65 -19.53 -86.01 -10.74
C SER A 65 -19.03 -84.92 -9.76
N VAL A 66 -17.97 -85.23 -8.99
CA VAL A 66 -17.33 -84.27 -8.06
C VAL A 66 -16.61 -83.16 -8.84
N ASN A 67 -15.91 -83.51 -9.92
CA ASN A 67 -15.25 -82.54 -10.78
C ASN A 67 -16.25 -81.60 -11.50
N ALA A 68 -17.41 -82.14 -11.91
CA ALA A 68 -18.48 -81.34 -12.51
C ALA A 68 -19.08 -80.35 -11.50
N LEU A 69 -19.31 -80.77 -10.25
CA LEU A 69 -19.80 -79.90 -9.17
C LEU A 69 -18.79 -78.78 -8.85
N PHE A 70 -17.50 -79.11 -8.76
CA PHE A 70 -16.44 -78.11 -8.52
C PHE A 70 -16.36 -77.09 -9.66
N THR A 71 -16.44 -77.54 -10.92
CA THR A 71 -16.43 -76.66 -12.10
C THR A 71 -17.66 -75.75 -12.12
N GLY A 72 -18.85 -76.27 -11.78
CA GLY A 72 -20.07 -75.48 -11.67
C GLY A 72 -20.02 -74.42 -10.56
N LEU A 73 -19.45 -74.75 -9.40
CA LEU A 73 -19.25 -73.81 -8.30
C LEU A 73 -18.21 -72.73 -8.63
N ALA A 74 -17.10 -73.09 -9.28
CA ALA A 74 -16.11 -72.13 -9.75
C ALA A 74 -16.70 -71.15 -10.79
N PHE A 75 -17.54 -71.67 -11.70
CA PHE A 75 -18.25 -70.84 -12.67
C PHE A 75 -19.28 -69.92 -12.01
N ALA A 76 -20.03 -70.39 -11.02
CA ALA A 76 -20.94 -69.56 -10.23
C ALA A 76 -20.19 -68.45 -9.47
N GLY A 77 -19.04 -68.76 -8.87
CA GLY A 77 -18.17 -67.77 -8.23
C GLY A 77 -17.64 -66.72 -9.20
N LEU A 78 -17.28 -67.12 -10.43
CA LEU A 78 -16.87 -66.21 -11.50
C LEU A 78 -18.02 -65.27 -11.91
N ILE A 79 -19.24 -65.79 -12.08
CA ILE A 79 -20.42 -64.97 -12.42
C ILE A 79 -20.67 -63.93 -11.34
N VAL A 80 -20.67 -64.33 -10.06
CA VAL A 80 -20.86 -63.40 -8.94
C VAL A 80 -19.79 -62.31 -8.94
N THR A 81 -18.53 -62.68 -9.19
CA THR A 81 -17.42 -61.72 -9.26
C THR A 81 -17.62 -60.72 -10.40
N ILE A 82 -18.06 -61.15 -11.58
CA ILE A 82 -18.33 -60.26 -12.72
C ILE A 82 -19.47 -59.28 -12.39
N LEU A 83 -20.51 -59.73 -11.70
CA LEU A 83 -21.62 -58.87 -11.29
C LEU A 83 -21.17 -57.79 -10.30
N ILE A 84 -20.32 -58.16 -9.33
CA ILE A 84 -19.76 -57.21 -8.35
C ILE A 84 -18.84 -56.21 -9.04
N GLN A 85 -17.89 -56.68 -9.86
CA GLN A 85 -16.98 -55.81 -10.63
C GLN A 85 -17.75 -54.84 -11.52
N GLY A 86 -18.86 -55.30 -12.12
CA GLY A 86 -19.75 -54.44 -12.90
C GLY A 86 -20.41 -53.33 -12.08
N ASN A 87 -20.72 -53.57 -10.81
CA ASN A 87 -21.25 -52.57 -9.90
C ASN A 87 -20.17 -51.58 -9.44
N GLU A 88 -18.98 -52.07 -9.08
CA GLU A 88 -17.83 -51.24 -8.71
C GLU A 88 -17.43 -50.28 -9.83
N LEU A 89 -17.40 -50.75 -11.09
CA LEU A 89 -17.11 -49.90 -12.25
C LEU A 89 -18.16 -48.81 -12.48
N LYS A 90 -19.43 -49.06 -12.13
CA LYS A 90 -20.49 -48.04 -12.20
C LYS A 90 -20.28 -46.96 -11.14
N LEU A 91 -20.04 -47.38 -9.88
CA LEU A 91 -19.76 -46.47 -8.77
C LEU A 91 -18.51 -45.62 -9.05
N GLN A 92 -17.44 -46.23 -9.54
CA GLN A 92 -16.21 -45.53 -9.91
C GLN A 92 -16.44 -44.49 -11.03
N ARG A 93 -17.27 -44.82 -12.04
CA ARG A 93 -17.63 -43.86 -13.10
C ARG A 93 -18.42 -42.67 -12.54
N GLU A 94 -19.30 -42.93 -11.58
CA GLU A 94 -20.08 -41.89 -10.91
C GLU A 94 -19.19 -40.98 -10.05
N GLU A 95 -18.25 -41.55 -9.31
CA GLU A 95 -17.26 -40.79 -8.53
C GLU A 95 -16.40 -39.90 -9.44
N ILE A 96 -15.88 -40.43 -10.55
CA ILE A 96 -15.11 -39.64 -11.53
C ILE A 96 -15.97 -38.52 -12.14
N ARG A 97 -17.27 -38.77 -12.38
CA ARG A 97 -18.18 -37.73 -12.88
C ARG A 97 -18.30 -36.60 -11.85
N MET A 98 -18.56 -36.93 -10.58
CA MET A 98 -18.66 -35.94 -9.50
C MET A 98 -17.35 -35.17 -9.33
N GLN A 99 -16.21 -35.84 -9.33
CA GLN A 99 -14.89 -35.20 -9.23
C GLN A 99 -14.62 -34.24 -10.40
N ARG A 100 -15.04 -34.59 -11.62
CA ARG A 100 -14.92 -33.71 -12.79
C ARG A 100 -15.80 -32.47 -12.65
N GLU A 101 -17.02 -32.62 -12.14
CA GLU A 101 -17.94 -31.51 -11.90
C GLU A 101 -17.39 -30.55 -10.83
N GLU A 102 -16.87 -31.08 -9.72
CA GLU A 102 -16.22 -30.28 -8.68
C GLU A 102 -14.98 -29.54 -9.21
N THR A 103 -14.14 -30.24 -9.99
CA THR A 103 -12.96 -29.62 -10.61
C THR A 103 -13.37 -28.51 -11.58
N ALA A 104 -14.42 -28.73 -12.39
CA ALA A 104 -14.95 -27.70 -13.28
C ALA A 104 -15.50 -26.50 -12.50
N ARG A 105 -16.18 -26.72 -11.38
CA ARG A 105 -16.67 -25.66 -10.49
C ARG A 105 -15.54 -24.88 -9.84
N SER A 106 -14.51 -25.57 -9.34
CA SER A 106 -13.31 -24.97 -8.76
C SER A 106 -12.57 -24.10 -9.79
N ASN A 107 -12.38 -24.61 -11.02
CA ASN A 107 -11.78 -23.85 -12.11
C ASN A 107 -12.57 -22.58 -12.48
N LYS A 108 -13.91 -22.64 -12.46
CA LYS A 108 -14.75 -21.45 -12.66
C LYS A 108 -14.55 -20.43 -11.54
N LEU A 109 -14.54 -20.89 -10.28
CA LEU A 109 -14.31 -20.02 -9.13
C LEU A 109 -12.93 -19.36 -9.19
N PHE A 110 -11.90 -20.12 -9.56
CA PHE A 110 -10.54 -19.60 -9.70
C PHE A 110 -10.44 -18.53 -10.79
N LYS A 111 -11.14 -18.69 -11.92
CA LYS A 111 -11.21 -17.67 -12.97
C LYS A 111 -11.85 -16.37 -12.45
N LEU A 112 -12.99 -16.48 -11.77
CA LEU A 112 -13.66 -15.32 -11.16
C LEU A 112 -12.76 -14.63 -10.12
N GLN A 113 -12.10 -15.40 -9.26
CA GLN A 113 -11.16 -14.87 -8.28
C GLN A 113 -9.98 -14.13 -8.93
N LYS A 114 -9.46 -14.66 -10.04
CA LYS A 114 -8.38 -14.01 -10.79
C LYS A 114 -8.83 -12.70 -11.44
N GLU A 115 -10.05 -12.66 -11.98
CA GLU A 115 -10.64 -11.43 -12.53
C GLU A 115 -10.81 -10.37 -11.45
N GLU A 116 -11.38 -10.73 -10.29
CA GLU A 116 -11.49 -9.82 -9.14
C GLU A 116 -10.13 -9.36 -8.62
N MET A 117 -9.15 -10.26 -8.52
CA MET A 117 -7.79 -9.91 -8.12
C MET A 117 -7.17 -8.91 -9.10
N THR A 118 -7.37 -9.09 -10.40
CA THR A 118 -6.88 -8.15 -11.42
C THR A 118 -7.55 -6.78 -11.28
N ARG A 119 -8.86 -6.73 -11.01
CA ARG A 119 -9.58 -5.49 -10.73
C ARG A 119 -9.04 -4.79 -9.50
N THR A 120 -8.82 -5.52 -8.41
CA THR A 120 -8.26 -4.95 -7.17
C THR A 120 -6.82 -4.48 -7.34
N ALA A 121 -6.00 -5.18 -8.14
CA ALA A 121 -4.64 -4.77 -8.45
C ALA A 121 -4.62 -3.46 -9.25
N ASN A 122 -5.49 -3.33 -10.26
CA ASN A 122 -5.63 -2.09 -11.04
C ASN A 122 -6.12 -0.94 -10.15
N ALA A 123 -7.12 -1.18 -9.29
CA ALA A 123 -7.59 -0.18 -8.33
C ALA A 123 -6.49 0.24 -7.34
N GLN A 124 -5.66 -0.70 -6.87
CA GLN A 124 -4.51 -0.39 -6.03
C GLN A 124 -3.43 0.41 -6.76
N ASP A 125 -3.17 0.11 -8.04
CA ASP A 125 -2.25 0.90 -8.87
C ASP A 125 -2.74 2.34 -9.02
N GLU A 126 -4.04 2.54 -9.29
CA GLU A 126 -4.66 3.87 -9.31
C GLU A 126 -4.54 4.59 -7.97
N ILE A 127 -4.87 3.92 -6.86
CA ILE A 127 -4.70 4.47 -5.51
C ILE A 127 -3.24 4.86 -5.25
N SER A 128 -2.28 4.05 -5.69
CA SER A 128 -0.85 4.34 -5.50
C SER A 128 -0.40 5.58 -6.30
N LYS A 129 -0.94 5.77 -7.52
CA LYS A 129 -0.70 6.97 -8.32
C LYS A 129 -1.30 8.20 -7.65
N THR A 130 -2.55 8.11 -7.20
CA THR A 130 -3.20 9.19 -6.46
C THR A 130 -2.48 9.50 -5.15
N GLN A 131 -1.95 8.51 -4.44
CA GLN A 131 -1.13 8.73 -3.23
C GLN A 131 0.17 9.48 -3.55
N LYS A 132 0.82 9.20 -4.68
CA LYS A 132 2.00 9.96 -5.12
C LYS A 132 1.64 11.39 -5.48
N GLU A 133 0.60 11.59 -6.29
CA GLU A 133 0.10 12.91 -6.68
C GLU A 133 -0.29 13.75 -5.44
N THR A 134 -0.98 13.14 -4.47
CA THR A 134 -1.34 13.81 -3.21
C THR A 134 -0.13 14.11 -2.33
N ALA A 135 0.87 13.24 -2.27
CA ALA A 135 2.11 13.51 -1.54
C ALA A 135 2.92 14.66 -2.17
N GLU A 136 2.99 14.72 -3.50
CA GLU A 136 3.62 15.83 -4.24
C GLU A 136 2.88 17.14 -3.99
N PHE A 137 1.55 17.12 -4.06
CA PHE A 137 0.71 18.27 -3.73
C PHE A 137 0.93 18.74 -2.29
N MET A 138 0.96 17.84 -1.32
CA MET A 138 1.21 18.19 0.09
C MET A 138 2.60 18.80 0.28
N ARG A 139 3.63 18.30 -0.41
CA ARG A 139 4.98 18.92 -0.38
C ARG A 139 4.94 20.35 -0.92
N GLN A 140 4.31 20.55 -2.07
CA GLN A 140 4.17 21.88 -2.67
C GLN A 140 3.39 22.84 -1.76
N GLN A 141 2.33 22.35 -1.09
CA GLN A 141 1.55 23.13 -0.14
C GLN A 141 2.40 23.55 1.07
N VAL A 142 3.22 22.65 1.62
CA VAL A 142 4.12 22.96 2.74
C VAL A 142 5.19 23.98 2.32
N ASP A 143 5.77 23.83 1.13
CA ASP A 143 6.76 24.78 0.60
C ASP A 143 6.16 26.17 0.37
N SER A 144 4.95 26.23 -0.18
CA SER A 144 4.18 27.47 -0.33
C SER A 144 3.90 28.14 1.02
N GLN A 145 3.48 27.37 2.04
CA GLN A 145 3.25 27.88 3.39
C GLN A 145 4.55 28.38 4.05
N ARG A 146 5.66 27.66 3.88
CA ARG A 146 6.98 28.07 4.36
C ARG A 146 7.40 29.40 3.75
N LEU A 147 7.29 29.55 2.44
CA LEU A 147 7.60 30.82 1.74
C LEU A 147 6.71 31.96 2.23
N THR A 148 5.41 31.69 2.43
CA THR A 148 4.46 32.69 2.96
C THR A 148 4.85 33.15 4.36
N ALA A 149 5.23 32.21 5.24
CA ALA A 149 5.70 32.53 6.58
C ALA A 149 7.01 33.33 6.56
N GLU A 150 7.93 32.99 5.66
CA GLU A 150 9.18 33.73 5.47
C GLU A 150 8.91 35.16 4.98
N ILE A 151 8.05 35.35 3.97
CA ILE A 151 7.63 36.67 3.48
C ILE A 151 7.05 37.49 4.63
N GLN A 152 6.13 36.93 5.41
CA GLN A 152 5.51 37.63 6.53
C GLN A 152 6.53 38.06 7.58
N ALA A 153 7.47 37.18 7.94
CA ALA A 153 8.53 37.51 8.89
C ALA A 153 9.44 38.63 8.37
N PHE A 154 9.80 38.61 7.08
CA PHE A 154 10.59 39.66 6.46
C PHE A 154 9.85 41.01 6.41
N ILE A 155 8.55 41.01 6.10
CA ILE A 155 7.72 42.23 6.10
C ILE A 155 7.70 42.84 7.49
N GLN A 156 7.39 42.04 8.52
CA GLN A 156 7.36 42.49 9.92
C GLN A 156 8.72 43.02 10.38
N ALA A 157 9.80 42.28 10.10
CA ALA A 157 11.15 42.69 10.48
C ALA A 157 11.60 43.97 9.75
N LYS A 158 11.14 44.19 8.52
CA LYS A 158 11.41 45.42 7.76
C LYS A 158 10.65 46.60 8.34
N GLU A 159 9.40 46.43 8.69
CA GLU A 159 8.56 47.47 9.29
C GLU A 159 9.18 48.02 10.59
N VAL A 160 9.57 47.12 11.50
CA VAL A 160 10.27 47.48 12.75
C VAL A 160 11.56 48.27 12.49
N ARG A 161 12.35 47.86 11.50
CA ARG A 161 13.58 48.56 11.14
C ARG A 161 13.34 49.90 10.48
N GLN A 162 12.32 50.02 9.64
CA GLN A 162 11.93 51.29 9.03
C GLN A 162 11.49 52.30 10.09
N ASP A 163 10.75 51.86 11.10
CA ASP A 163 10.36 52.74 12.20
C ASP A 163 11.55 53.17 13.06
N ARG A 164 12.50 52.26 13.32
CA ARG A 164 13.77 52.63 13.97
C ARG A 164 14.55 53.66 13.15
N LEU A 165 14.67 53.44 11.83
CA LEU A 165 15.36 54.35 10.92
C LEU A 165 14.70 55.73 10.91
N ARG A 166 13.37 55.81 10.89
CA ARG A 166 12.61 57.07 11.04
C ARG A 166 12.94 57.77 12.34
N GLY A 167 13.03 57.04 13.45
CA GLY A 167 13.43 57.59 14.75
C GLY A 167 14.85 58.14 14.78
N LEU A 168 15.81 57.44 14.16
CA LEU A 168 17.20 57.90 14.04
C LEU A 168 17.33 59.14 13.15
N ARG A 169 16.67 59.13 11.98
CA ARG A 169 16.59 60.27 11.05
C ARG A 169 16.00 61.52 11.72
N LYS A 170 15.00 61.34 12.60
CA LYS A 170 14.43 62.43 13.38
C LYS A 170 15.47 63.03 14.33
N LYS A 171 16.20 62.20 15.09
CA LYS A 171 17.28 62.67 15.98
C LYS A 171 18.42 63.36 15.22
N GLU A 172 18.81 62.80 14.08
CA GLU A 172 19.77 63.44 13.16
C GLU A 172 19.28 64.84 12.75
N SER A 173 18.02 64.95 12.32
CA SER A 173 17.40 66.22 11.93
C SER A 173 17.27 67.23 13.07
N GLU A 174 17.16 66.79 14.32
CA GLU A 174 17.08 67.67 15.50
C GLU A 174 18.44 68.28 15.86
N GLU A 175 19.53 67.53 15.72
CA GLU A 175 20.89 67.98 16.08
C GLU A 175 21.65 68.67 14.92
N MET A 176 21.35 68.34 13.67
CA MET A 176 22.02 68.92 12.49
C MET A 176 21.97 70.45 12.40
N PRO A 177 20.86 71.14 12.72
CA PRO A 177 20.83 72.60 12.74
C PRO A 177 21.82 73.21 13.74
N ARG A 178 22.00 72.57 14.91
CA ARG A 178 22.95 73.02 15.94
C ARG A 178 24.39 72.87 15.46
N LEU A 179 24.68 71.78 14.76
CA LEU A 179 25.99 71.56 14.13
C LEU A 179 26.27 72.64 13.07
N HIS A 180 25.36 72.83 12.12
CA HIS A 180 25.52 73.83 11.06
C HIS A 180 25.67 75.25 11.61
N GLN A 181 24.84 75.63 12.59
CA GLN A 181 24.93 76.94 13.24
C GLN A 181 26.30 77.16 13.90
N ALA A 182 26.83 76.14 14.56
CA ALA A 182 28.14 76.23 15.19
C ALA A 182 29.29 76.26 14.17
N GLU A 183 29.23 75.42 13.12
CA GLU A 183 30.22 75.43 12.03
C GLU A 183 30.21 76.76 11.26
N ASP A 184 29.04 77.31 10.94
CA ASP A 184 28.90 78.61 10.29
C ASP A 184 29.43 79.74 11.19
N GLY A 185 29.17 79.68 12.50
CA GLY A 185 29.74 80.61 13.48
C GLY A 185 31.27 80.62 13.49
N ILE A 186 31.91 79.45 13.44
CA ILE A 186 33.37 79.31 13.32
C ILE A 186 33.86 79.89 11.99
N ARG A 187 33.17 79.60 10.88
CA ARG A 187 33.53 80.11 9.54
C ARG A 187 33.45 81.63 9.47
N MET A 188 32.41 82.23 10.04
CA MET A 188 32.23 83.68 10.09
C MET A 188 33.34 84.36 10.89
N HIS A 189 33.71 83.80 12.05
CA HIS A 189 34.85 84.31 12.83
C HIS A 189 36.18 84.17 12.05
N ALA A 190 36.44 83.00 11.46
CA ALA A 190 37.64 82.78 10.66
C ALA A 190 37.74 83.76 9.46
N ALA A 191 36.59 84.09 8.83
CA ALA A 191 36.51 85.09 7.77
C ALA A 191 36.79 86.52 8.28
N SER A 192 36.25 86.90 9.45
CA SER A 192 36.49 88.23 10.04
C SER A 192 37.96 88.43 10.41
N VAL A 193 38.60 87.40 10.96
CA VAL A 193 40.04 87.40 11.29
C VAL A 193 40.88 87.55 10.03
N LYS A 194 40.56 86.82 8.95
CA LYS A 194 41.24 86.98 7.64
C LYS A 194 41.10 88.37 7.04
N ALA A 195 39.96 89.04 7.28
CA ALA A 195 39.73 90.41 6.85
C ALA A 195 40.43 91.47 7.73
N GLY A 196 41.19 91.06 8.75
CA GLY A 196 41.90 91.97 9.67
C GLY A 196 41.05 92.48 10.84
N HIS A 197 39.80 92.03 10.97
CA HIS A 197 38.87 92.45 12.02
C HIS A 197 38.87 91.44 13.18
N TYR A 198 39.94 91.47 13.99
CA TYR A 198 40.04 90.68 15.20
C TYR A 198 39.28 91.35 16.36
N ASN A 199 38.46 90.56 17.07
CA ASN A 199 37.77 90.98 18.30
C ASN A 199 37.85 89.83 19.31
N GLU A 200 38.30 90.13 20.54
CA GLU A 200 38.43 89.14 21.61
C GLU A 200 37.09 88.48 21.97
N GLN A 201 35.98 89.22 21.87
CA GLN A 201 34.63 88.71 22.14
C GLN A 201 34.16 87.72 21.06
N SER A 202 34.54 87.94 19.80
CA SER A 202 34.25 86.99 18.71
C SER A 202 35.14 85.74 18.78
N ALA A 203 36.37 85.87 19.30
CA ALA A 203 37.25 84.73 19.55
C ALA A 203 36.72 83.80 20.65
N LYS A 204 36.21 84.36 21.77
CA LYS A 204 35.55 83.58 22.83
C LYS A 204 34.29 82.89 22.32
N GLN A 205 33.50 83.56 21.47
CA GLN A 205 32.32 82.96 20.84
C GLN A 205 32.68 81.81 19.89
N ALA A 206 33.79 81.93 19.13
CA ALA A 206 34.29 80.87 18.26
C ALA A 206 34.76 79.63 19.05
N GLU A 207 35.34 79.82 20.24
CA GLU A 207 35.72 78.72 21.13
C GLU A 207 34.49 77.95 21.65
N ILE A 208 33.41 78.67 21.98
CA ILE A 208 32.11 78.06 22.35
C ILE A 208 31.58 77.23 21.18
N TYR A 209 31.56 77.79 19.96
CA TYR A 209 31.14 77.04 18.78
C TYR A 209 32.00 75.80 18.53
N HIS A 210 33.33 75.89 18.69
CA HIS A 210 34.22 74.74 18.54
C HIS A 210 33.88 73.62 19.53
N ARG A 211 33.61 73.95 20.80
CA ARG A 211 33.15 72.99 21.80
C ARG A 211 31.80 72.38 21.41
N THR A 212 30.84 73.18 20.96
CA THR A 212 29.53 72.71 20.50
C THR A 212 29.65 71.75 19.32
N VAL A 213 30.50 72.03 18.33
CA VAL A 213 30.76 71.10 17.20
C VAL A 213 31.26 69.75 17.70
N VAL A 214 32.22 69.74 18.64
CA VAL A 214 32.76 68.48 19.19
C VAL A 214 31.69 67.70 19.96
N GLU A 215 30.86 68.37 20.77
CA GLU A 215 29.78 67.72 21.52
C GLU A 215 28.69 67.16 20.60
N VAL A 216 28.23 67.96 19.64
CA VAL A 216 27.18 67.55 18.69
C VAL A 216 27.67 66.42 17.78
N ARG A 217 28.93 66.47 17.33
CA ARG A 217 29.53 65.40 16.52
C ARG A 217 29.65 64.07 17.28
N LYS A 218 29.99 64.09 18.58
CA LYS A 218 29.98 62.88 19.43
C LYS A 218 28.61 62.21 19.51
N ILE A 219 27.53 62.98 19.36
CA ILE A 219 26.15 62.47 19.35
C ILE A 219 25.76 61.99 17.94
N LEU A 220 26.11 62.75 16.90
CA LEU A 220 25.72 62.47 15.51
C LEU A 220 26.48 61.30 14.88
N GLU A 221 27.78 61.14 15.12
CA GLU A 221 28.58 60.05 14.53
C GLU A 221 27.99 58.64 14.77
N PRO A 222 27.63 58.23 16.00
CA PRO A 222 27.02 56.92 16.22
C PRO A 222 25.62 56.80 15.61
N ILE A 223 24.86 57.90 15.54
CA ILE A 223 23.53 57.90 14.89
C ILE A 223 23.67 57.67 13.39
N LEU A 224 24.58 58.38 12.73
CA LEU A 224 24.84 58.27 11.29
C LEU A 224 25.33 56.86 10.92
N ALA A 225 26.23 56.28 11.73
CA ALA A 225 26.69 54.92 11.55
C ALA A 225 25.55 53.89 11.68
N GLU A 226 24.65 54.06 12.64
CA GLU A 226 23.49 53.17 12.80
C GLU A 226 22.46 53.37 11.69
N ILE A 227 22.26 54.59 11.18
CA ILE A 227 21.42 54.88 10.01
C ILE A 227 21.94 54.12 8.78
N GLU A 228 23.23 54.23 8.47
CA GLU A 228 23.83 53.53 7.33
C GLU A 228 23.67 52.00 7.44
N LYS A 229 23.87 51.46 8.64
CA LYS A 229 23.68 50.04 8.94
C LYS A 229 22.23 49.57 8.76
N GLU A 230 21.26 50.35 9.24
CA GLU A 230 19.84 50.00 9.06
C GLU A 230 19.42 50.13 7.58
N GLU A 231 19.90 51.14 6.85
CA GLU A 231 19.63 51.29 5.42
C GLU A 231 20.20 50.15 4.57
N THR A 232 21.45 49.75 4.83
CA THR A 232 22.09 48.61 4.15
C THR A 232 21.36 47.31 4.45
N THR A 233 20.95 47.11 5.71
CA THR A 233 20.16 45.93 6.11
C THR A 233 18.80 45.91 5.42
N ILE A 234 18.08 47.03 5.38
CA ILE A 234 16.78 47.13 4.68
C ILE A 234 16.94 46.87 3.18
N LYS A 235 18.01 47.39 2.54
CA LYS A 235 18.30 47.11 1.12
C LYS A 235 18.53 45.62 0.87
N LEU A 236 19.32 44.96 1.73
CA LEU A 236 19.57 43.52 1.63
C LEU A 236 18.27 42.71 1.80
N MET A 237 17.43 43.09 2.77
CA MET A 237 16.13 42.46 2.99
C MET A 237 15.20 42.61 1.78
N ASN A 238 15.15 43.80 1.16
CA ASN A 238 14.36 44.02 -0.06
C ASN A 238 14.85 43.12 -1.22
N SER A 239 16.17 43.01 -1.40
CA SER A 239 16.75 42.10 -2.39
C SER A 239 16.33 40.65 -2.15
N ARG A 240 16.33 40.19 -0.89
CA ARG A 240 15.90 38.83 -0.54
C ARG A 240 14.40 38.63 -0.77
N LEU A 241 13.56 39.59 -0.42
CA LEU A 241 12.11 39.56 -0.67
C LEU A 241 11.78 39.41 -2.16
N VAL A 242 12.52 40.12 -3.04
CA VAL A 242 12.34 39.98 -4.49
C VAL A 242 12.68 38.57 -4.96
N LYS A 243 13.75 37.97 -4.45
CA LYS A 243 14.12 36.57 -4.77
C LYS A 243 13.06 35.58 -4.29
N ILE A 244 12.55 35.76 -3.06
CA ILE A 244 11.50 34.90 -2.51
C ILE A 244 10.19 35.05 -3.31
N ALA A 245 9.85 36.25 -3.77
CA ALA A 245 8.68 36.48 -4.62
C ALA A 245 8.80 35.77 -5.97
N ASP A 246 10.00 35.72 -6.56
CA ASP A 246 10.29 34.98 -7.78
C ASP A 246 10.19 33.46 -7.56
N GLU A 247 10.78 32.94 -6.48
CA GLU A 247 10.66 31.56 -6.03
C GLU A 247 9.17 31.16 -5.84
N PHE A 248 8.38 32.02 -5.19
CA PHE A 248 6.93 31.81 -4.98
C PHE A 248 6.13 31.82 -6.29
N GLY A 249 6.42 32.77 -7.19
CA GLY A 249 5.77 32.86 -8.51
C GLY A 249 6.01 31.62 -9.38
N SER A 250 7.22 31.06 -9.31
CA SER A 250 7.57 29.82 -10.01
C SER A 250 6.79 28.61 -9.48
N LEU A 251 6.49 28.59 -8.18
CA LEU A 251 5.77 27.50 -7.51
C LEU A 251 4.27 27.47 -7.87
N HIS A 252 3.67 28.63 -8.17
CA HIS A 252 2.22 28.77 -8.38
C HIS A 252 1.75 28.41 -9.81
N LEU A 253 2.66 28.35 -10.78
CA LEU A 253 2.35 27.97 -12.17
C LEU A 253 1.95 26.49 -12.35
N VAL A 254 2.11 25.66 -11.32
CA VAL A 254 1.70 24.23 -11.33
C VAL A 254 0.23 24.04 -10.94
N THR A 255 -0.48 25.10 -10.55
CA THR A 255 -1.92 25.04 -10.25
C THR A 255 -2.79 25.06 -11.52
N ARG A 256 -2.43 24.30 -12.57
CA ARG A 256 -3.45 23.87 -13.53
C ARG A 256 -4.20 22.73 -12.89
N LEU A 257 -5.28 23.07 -12.19
CA LEU A 257 -6.36 22.16 -11.85
C LEU A 257 -6.69 21.37 -13.12
N ARG A 258 -6.24 20.12 -13.14
CA ARG A 258 -6.63 19.06 -14.07
C ARG A 258 -8.14 19.13 -14.17
N GLU A 259 -8.64 19.50 -15.36
CA GLU A 259 -10.05 19.34 -15.69
C GLU A 259 -10.46 17.95 -15.22
N ALA A 260 -11.43 17.90 -14.29
CA ALA A 260 -11.91 16.66 -13.73
C ALA A 260 -12.25 15.70 -14.90
N PRO A 261 -11.83 14.43 -14.84
CA PRO A 261 -12.22 13.48 -15.88
C PRO A 261 -13.75 13.48 -15.96
N GLN A 262 -14.28 13.85 -17.12
CA GLN A 262 -15.71 13.80 -17.38
C GLN A 262 -16.19 12.38 -17.07
N LYS A 263 -17.21 12.29 -16.22
CA LYS A 263 -17.90 11.06 -15.84
C LYS A 263 -18.27 10.31 -17.13
N PRO A 264 -17.95 9.01 -17.27
CA PRO A 264 -18.35 8.27 -18.47
C PRO A 264 -19.87 8.31 -18.59
N SER A 265 -20.37 8.76 -19.74
CA SER A 265 -21.79 8.74 -20.08
C SER A 265 -22.29 7.31 -19.92
N HIS A 266 -23.29 7.12 -19.04
CA HIS A 266 -24.07 5.90 -19.03
C HIS A 266 -24.70 5.73 -20.43
N GLN A 267 -24.17 4.80 -21.22
CA GLN A 267 -24.95 4.18 -22.28
C GLN A 267 -25.83 3.14 -21.59
N GLU A 268 -27.13 3.44 -21.53
CA GLU A 268 -28.15 2.42 -21.29
C GLU A 268 -28.01 1.32 -22.34
N PRO A 269 -28.23 0.04 -21.97
CA PRO A 269 -28.24 -1.04 -22.95
C PRO A 269 -29.44 -0.83 -23.87
N SER A 270 -29.19 -0.64 -25.17
CA SER A 270 -30.21 -0.73 -26.21
C SER A 270 -30.79 -2.13 -26.19
N THR A 271 -32.04 -2.24 -25.78
CA THR A 271 -32.89 -3.38 -26.07
C THR A 271 -33.18 -3.39 -27.56
N ASP A 272 -32.65 -4.37 -28.27
CA ASP A 272 -33.23 -4.98 -29.47
C ASP A 272 -32.74 -6.43 -29.55
#